data_AF-A0A3Q0IXY9-F1
#
_entry.id   AF-A0A3Q0IXY9-F1
#
_cell.length_a   1.000
_cell.length_b   1.000
_cell.length_c   1.000
_cell.angle_alpha   90.00
_cell.angle_beta   90.00
_cell.angle_gamma   90.00
#
_symmetry.space_group_name_H-M   'P 1'
#
loop_
_entity.id
_entity.type
_entity.pdbx_description
1 polymer ?
#
loop_
_entity_poly.entity_id
_entity_poly.type
_entity_poly.pdbx_seq_one_letter_code
_entity_poly.pdbx_strand_id
1 'polypeptide(L)'
;MHFLKETESIYLGTSTGVIRIPADHCGRHQSRQACLNANDPYCGWNELKLKCMPPPHHDPIASHWYQTATECPVLNHPVDGGWSAWSGWSPCSHLSGDNTDPCLCQTRRCDNPPPQNGGMPCHGISIQVTNCTVHGGWTAWSAWSACSQSCGVAIKTRKRTCGNPAPAHGGRVCVGVDTQELYCHSNPPCPTASSPIKDGGWSAWSPWSECSARCGGGYRTRTRKCDNPAPQPPGGLECPGCGVEYEECNSAPCVESKKLSAWTAWVPMGNGDFALLKVMRLHLF
;
A
#
# COMPACT_ATOMS: atom_id res chain seq x y z
N MET A 1 -2.67 61.21 36.47
CA MET A 1 -1.59 60.21 36.29
C MET A 1 -0.57 60.43 37.38
N HIS A 2 -0.26 59.43 38.19
CA HIS A 2 0.70 59.54 39.29
C HIS A 2 1.63 58.31 39.30
N PHE A 3 2.94 58.53 39.37
CA PHE A 3 3.92 57.44 39.49
C PHE A 3 4.19 57.17 40.98
N LEU A 4 3.97 55.92 41.41
CA LEU A 4 4.21 55.52 42.79
C LEU A 4 5.48 54.66 42.86
N LYS A 5 6.51 55.18 43.53
CA LYS A 5 7.82 54.51 43.69
C LYS A 5 7.71 53.17 44.43
N GLU A 6 6.84 53.09 45.44
CA GLU A 6 6.67 51.86 46.26
C GLU A 6 6.21 50.66 45.44
N THR A 7 5.41 50.88 44.40
CA THR A 7 4.90 49.80 43.54
C THR A 7 5.52 49.81 42.15
N GLU A 8 6.47 50.72 41.90
CA GLU A 8 7.06 51.02 40.59
C GLU A 8 5.99 51.00 39.48
N SER A 9 4.94 51.81 39.64
CA SER A 9 3.79 51.75 38.73
C SER A 9 3.20 53.14 38.53
N ILE A 10 2.68 53.34 37.33
CA ILE A 10 1.88 54.51 36.97
C ILE A 10 0.42 54.17 37.24
N TYR A 11 -0.26 55.01 38.03
CA TYR A 11 -1.70 54.92 38.24
C TYR A 11 -2.43 56.00 37.44
N LEU A 12 -3.41 55.55 36.65
CA LEU A 12 -4.27 56.38 35.83
C LEU A 12 -5.70 56.30 36.38
N GLY A 13 -6.23 57.42 36.85
CA GLY A 13 -7.66 57.51 37.17
C GLY A 13 -8.47 57.69 35.89
N THR A 14 -9.47 56.84 35.68
CA THR A 14 -10.51 56.98 34.66
C THR A 14 -11.85 57.26 35.33
N SER A 15 -12.87 57.60 34.54
CA SER A 15 -14.24 57.77 35.05
C SER A 15 -14.84 56.49 35.66
N THR A 16 -14.24 55.34 35.38
CA THR A 16 -14.73 54.01 35.79
C THR A 16 -13.84 53.33 36.82
N GLY A 17 -12.67 53.88 37.16
CA GLY A 17 -11.77 53.28 38.15
C GLY A 17 -10.34 53.77 38.07
N VAL A 18 -9.41 52.98 38.62
CA VAL A 18 -7.98 53.26 38.61
C VAL A 18 -7.26 52.12 37.88
N ILE A 19 -6.52 52.46 36.83
CA ILE A 19 -5.69 51.53 36.07
C ILE A 19 -4.26 51.63 36.60
N ARG A 20 -3.68 50.48 37.00
CA ARG A 20 -2.27 50.36 37.37
C ARG A 20 -1.47 49.83 36.19
N ILE A 21 -0.45 50.56 35.77
CA ILE A 21 0.51 50.16 34.75
C ILE A 21 1.87 49.96 35.43
N PRO A 22 2.36 48.71 35.57
CA PRO A 22 3.72 48.45 36.06
C PRO A 22 4.76 49.16 35.20
N ALA A 23 5.80 49.70 35.82
CA ALA A 23 6.94 50.28 35.13
C ALA A 23 7.88 49.23 34.55
N ASP A 24 7.87 48.02 35.13
CA ASP A 24 8.57 46.89 34.55
C ASP A 24 7.80 46.27 33.39
N HIS A 25 8.54 45.85 32.36
CA HIS A 25 7.99 45.18 31.19
C HIS A 25 8.34 43.69 31.14
N CYS A 26 8.92 43.15 32.21
CA CYS A 26 9.42 41.79 32.27
C CYS A 26 8.31 40.76 32.06
N GLY A 27 7.09 41.05 32.53
CA GLY A 27 5.92 40.19 32.40
C GLY A 27 5.48 39.89 30.95
N ARG A 28 6.03 40.58 29.94
CA ARG A 28 5.78 40.26 28.52
C ARG A 28 6.38 38.92 28.08
N HIS A 29 7.40 38.43 28.79
CA HIS A 29 8.07 37.18 28.48
C HIS A 29 7.50 36.03 29.31
N GLN A 30 6.70 35.18 28.66
CA GLN A 30 5.99 34.08 29.32
C GLN A 30 6.86 32.82 29.52
N SER A 31 8.00 32.71 28.83
CA SER A 31 8.89 31.56 28.95
C SER A 31 10.28 31.98 29.41
N ARG A 32 10.98 31.06 30.09
CA ARG A 32 12.38 31.22 30.51
C ARG A 32 13.27 31.62 29.35
N GLN A 33 13.11 30.91 28.23
CA GLN A 33 13.86 31.16 27.01
C GLN A 33 13.59 32.56 26.47
N ALA A 34 12.33 32.99 26.37
CA ALA A 34 11.99 34.34 25.90
C ALA A 34 12.49 35.45 26.85
N CYS A 35 12.50 35.19 28.15
CA CYS A 35 12.97 36.14 29.17
C CYS A 35 14.49 36.35 29.11
N LEU A 36 15.26 35.27 29.04
CA LEU A 36 16.71 35.32 28.94
C LEU A 36 17.14 35.84 27.56
N ASN A 37 16.45 35.42 26.50
CA ASN A 37 16.74 35.88 25.13
C ASN A 37 16.38 37.34 24.88
N ALA A 38 15.50 37.92 25.71
CA ALA A 38 15.21 39.35 25.64
C ALA A 38 16.42 40.22 25.95
N ASN A 39 17.39 39.65 26.69
CA ASN A 39 18.62 40.30 27.11
C ASN A 39 18.40 41.71 27.71
N ASP A 40 17.28 41.87 28.41
CA ASP A 40 16.90 43.12 29.06
C ASP A 40 17.62 43.21 30.41
N PRO A 41 18.49 44.21 30.65
CA PRO A 41 19.27 44.31 31.88
C PRO A 41 18.43 44.40 33.16
N TYR A 42 17.17 44.80 33.06
CA TYR A 42 16.27 45.00 34.19
C TYR A 42 15.27 43.85 34.37
N CYS A 43 15.31 42.83 33.50
CA CYS A 43 14.43 41.68 33.57
C CYS A 43 15.22 40.39 33.58
N GLY A 44 14.83 39.44 34.42
CA GLY A 44 15.48 38.15 34.48
C GLY A 44 14.51 37.06 34.92
N TRP A 45 14.93 35.82 34.72
CA TRP A 45 14.10 34.68 35.07
C TRP A 45 14.24 34.36 36.55
N ASN A 46 13.14 34.43 37.29
CA ASN A 46 13.10 34.03 38.69
C ASN A 46 12.67 32.55 38.80
N GLU A 47 13.56 31.68 39.27
CA GLU A 47 13.29 30.24 39.32
C GLU A 47 12.29 29.85 40.43
N LEU A 48 12.21 30.62 41.51
CA LEU A 48 11.23 30.38 42.57
C LEU A 48 9.80 30.75 42.15
N LYS A 49 9.67 31.72 41.25
CA LYS A 49 8.37 32.23 40.77
C LYS A 49 8.01 31.74 39.36
N LEU A 50 8.93 31.06 38.67
CA LEU A 50 8.79 30.56 37.29
C LEU A 50 8.26 31.62 36.33
N LYS A 51 8.75 32.85 36.46
CA LYS A 51 8.32 33.99 35.63
C LYS A 51 9.45 34.98 35.42
N CYS A 52 9.37 35.71 34.31
CA CYS A 52 10.25 36.83 34.04
C CYS A 52 9.83 38.03 34.90
N MET A 53 10.76 38.58 35.69
CA MET A 53 10.47 39.69 36.59
C MET A 53 11.73 40.53 36.87
N PRO A 54 11.57 41.75 37.43
CA PRO A 54 12.69 42.55 37.90
C PRO A 54 13.55 41.83 38.96
N PRO A 55 14.82 42.25 39.14
CA PRO A 55 15.69 41.71 40.18
C PRO A 55 15.06 41.90 41.57
N PRO A 56 15.03 40.85 42.42
CA PRO A 56 14.51 40.96 43.78
C PRO A 56 15.28 42.02 44.58
N HIS A 57 14.59 42.94 45.24
CA HIS A 57 15.21 44.03 46.01
C HIS A 57 16.23 44.88 45.22
N HIS A 58 16.08 44.94 43.89
CA HIS A 58 17.02 45.61 42.99
C HIS A 58 18.44 45.01 43.02
N ASP A 59 18.57 43.75 43.46
CA ASP A 59 19.83 43.01 43.48
C ASP A 59 19.90 42.01 42.30
N PRO A 60 20.68 42.29 41.24
CA PRO A 60 20.83 41.43 40.08
C PRO A 60 21.71 40.18 40.34
N ILE A 61 22.28 40.03 41.54
CA ILE A 61 23.15 38.90 41.93
C ILE A 61 22.37 37.88 42.79
N ALA A 62 21.08 38.12 43.04
CA ALA A 62 20.23 37.20 43.80
C ALA A 62 20.30 35.79 43.24
N SER A 63 20.59 34.80 44.09
CA SER A 63 20.92 33.41 43.70
C SER A 63 19.86 32.66 42.89
N HIS A 64 18.62 33.15 42.87
CA HIS A 64 17.46 32.54 42.21
C HIS A 64 16.90 33.40 41.08
N TRP A 65 17.61 34.46 40.70
CA TRP A 65 17.29 35.35 39.60
C TRP A 65 18.44 35.32 38.58
N TYR A 66 18.11 35.09 37.31
CA TYR A 66 19.11 34.86 36.28
C TYR A 66 18.87 35.79 35.10
N GLN A 67 19.92 36.51 34.70
CA GLN A 67 20.01 37.22 33.43
C GLN A 67 21.48 37.31 33.02
N THR A 68 21.77 37.08 31.74
CA THR A 68 23.12 37.18 31.18
C THR A 68 23.20 38.40 30.26
N ALA A 69 23.18 39.60 30.87
CA ALA A 69 23.12 40.87 30.15
C ALA A 69 24.39 41.23 29.34
N THR A 70 25.48 40.48 29.50
CA THR A 70 26.80 40.77 28.93
C THR A 70 27.07 40.10 27.58
N GLU A 71 26.29 39.10 27.20
CA GLU A 71 26.47 38.38 25.93
C GLU A 71 25.14 38.32 25.17
N CYS A 72 25.20 38.45 23.85
CA CYS A 72 24.00 38.31 23.02
C CYS A 72 23.60 36.83 22.93
N PRO A 73 22.32 36.48 23.15
CA PRO A 73 21.84 35.11 23.02
C PRO A 73 21.97 34.63 21.57
N VAL A 74 22.58 33.47 21.35
CA VAL A 74 22.68 32.86 20.02
C VAL A 74 21.37 32.11 19.72
N LEU A 75 20.48 32.77 18.97
CA LEU A 75 19.17 32.23 18.60
C LEU A 75 19.30 31.23 17.44
N ASN A 76 19.64 29.97 17.74
CA ASN A 76 19.74 28.89 16.73
C ASN A 76 18.44 28.08 16.57
N HIS A 77 17.36 28.47 17.25
CA HIS A 77 16.10 27.75 17.13
C HIS A 77 15.39 28.10 15.81
N PRO A 78 14.70 27.12 15.17
CA PRO A 78 13.91 27.37 13.98
C PRO A 78 12.80 28.37 14.28
N VAL A 79 12.66 29.37 13.41
CA VAL A 79 11.57 30.35 13.46
C VAL A 79 10.73 30.13 12.22
N ASP A 80 9.49 29.70 12.41
CA ASP A 80 8.54 29.53 11.31
C ASP A 80 8.10 30.89 10.76
N GLY A 81 7.97 30.96 9.44
CA GLY A 81 7.56 32.16 8.73
C GLY A 81 6.11 32.53 9.06
N GLY A 82 5.91 33.79 9.43
CA GLY A 82 4.60 34.42 9.60
C GLY A 82 4.31 35.46 8.52
N TRP A 83 3.05 35.51 8.10
CA TRP A 83 2.57 36.50 7.15
C TRP A 83 2.51 37.90 7.77
N SER A 84 2.98 38.92 7.05
CA SER A 84 2.62 40.31 7.35
C SER A 84 1.12 40.57 7.16
N ALA A 85 0.67 41.68 7.74
CA ALA A 85 -0.63 42.25 7.41
C ALA A 85 -0.72 42.46 5.90
N TRP A 86 -1.89 42.20 5.36
CA TRP A 86 -2.12 42.43 3.95
C TRP A 86 -2.00 43.92 3.61
N SER A 87 -1.49 44.21 2.41
CA SER A 87 -1.51 45.57 1.85
C SER A 87 -2.95 46.05 1.64
N GLY A 88 -3.12 47.36 1.47
CA GLY A 88 -4.35 47.89 0.89
C GLY A 88 -4.57 47.35 -0.53
N TRP A 89 -5.82 47.43 -0.99
CA TRP A 89 -6.17 47.11 -2.37
C TRP A 89 -5.61 48.17 -3.32
N SER A 90 -4.89 47.73 -4.35
CA SER A 90 -4.34 48.61 -5.39
C SER A 90 -4.55 48.00 -6.78
N PRO A 91 -4.63 48.79 -7.85
CA PRO A 91 -4.71 48.28 -9.21
C PRO A 91 -3.57 47.31 -9.52
N CYS A 92 -3.88 46.19 -10.15
CA CYS A 92 -2.87 45.25 -10.59
C CYS A 92 -2.23 45.72 -11.89
N SER A 93 -0.91 45.58 -11.99
CA SER A 93 -0.17 45.80 -13.22
C SER A 93 -0.38 44.63 -14.18
N HIS A 94 -1.52 44.58 -14.86
CA HIS A 94 -1.75 43.68 -15.99
C HIS A 94 -1.59 44.49 -17.30
N LEU A 95 -0.70 44.05 -18.19
CA LEU A 95 -0.54 44.59 -19.54
C LEU A 95 -1.59 43.94 -20.46
N SER A 96 -2.88 44.13 -20.16
CA SER A 96 -3.93 43.88 -21.15
C SER A 96 -4.00 45.11 -22.04
N GLY A 97 -3.83 44.95 -23.35
CA GLY A 97 -3.84 46.04 -24.35
C GLY A 97 -5.20 46.73 -24.55
N ASP A 98 -6.09 46.66 -23.56
CA ASP A 98 -7.35 47.39 -23.53
C ASP A 98 -7.55 47.98 -22.12
N ASN A 99 -7.68 49.31 -22.04
CA ASN A 99 -7.54 50.13 -20.84
C ASN A 99 -8.76 50.05 -19.89
N THR A 100 -9.30 48.86 -19.59
CA THR A 100 -10.56 48.74 -18.83
C THR A 100 -10.68 47.59 -17.82
N ASP A 101 -9.58 47.06 -17.28
CA ASP A 101 -9.67 46.09 -16.17
C ASP A 101 -9.39 46.76 -14.80
N PRO A 102 -10.42 47.04 -13.96
CA PRO A 102 -10.25 47.58 -12.61
C PRO A 102 -9.88 46.48 -11.60
N CYS A 103 -9.03 45.53 -11.99
CA CYS A 103 -8.54 44.48 -11.11
C CYS A 103 -7.81 45.12 -9.93
N LEU A 104 -8.26 44.83 -8.72
CA LEU A 104 -7.56 45.22 -7.51
C LEU A 104 -6.85 44.00 -6.93
N CYS A 105 -5.61 44.18 -6.51
CA CYS A 105 -4.85 43.19 -5.76
C CYS A 105 -4.39 43.74 -4.43
N GLN A 106 -4.25 42.81 -3.51
CA GLN A 106 -3.63 43.01 -2.23
C GLN A 106 -2.54 41.94 -2.08
N THR A 107 -1.42 42.33 -1.48
CA THR A 107 -0.23 41.49 -1.35
C THR A 107 0.22 41.44 0.10
N ARG A 108 0.88 40.35 0.49
CA ARG A 108 1.53 40.21 1.79
C ARG A 108 2.84 39.46 1.63
N ARG A 109 3.73 39.63 2.60
CA ARG A 109 5.07 39.03 2.60
C ARG A 109 5.24 38.10 3.79
N CYS A 110 6.13 37.13 3.64
CA CYS A 110 6.47 36.19 4.70
C CYS A 110 7.61 36.78 5.55
N ASP A 111 7.32 37.87 6.26
CA ASP A 111 8.30 38.70 6.96
C ASP A 111 7.88 39.10 8.37
N ASN A 112 6.83 38.49 8.93
CA ASN A 112 6.34 38.79 10.27
C ASN A 112 5.98 37.53 11.09
N PRO A 113 6.98 36.76 11.56
CA PRO A 113 8.43 36.92 11.33
C PRO A 113 8.89 36.26 10.00
N PRO A 114 10.07 36.64 9.46
CA PRO A 114 10.66 35.87 8.36
C PRO A 114 11.15 34.50 8.85
N PRO A 115 11.09 33.45 8.03
CA PRO A 115 11.58 32.13 8.41
C PRO A 115 13.10 32.16 8.62
N GLN A 116 13.57 31.63 9.75
CA GLN A 116 15.00 31.59 10.12
C GLN A 116 15.40 30.21 10.64
N ASN A 117 16.69 29.90 10.57
CA ASN A 117 17.30 28.67 11.12
C ASN A 117 16.60 27.36 10.71
N GLY A 118 16.16 27.28 9.45
CA GLY A 118 15.45 26.11 8.93
C GLY A 118 13.98 25.99 9.35
N GLY A 119 13.37 27.06 9.87
CA GLY A 119 11.93 27.12 10.12
C GLY A 119 11.09 27.05 8.84
N MET A 120 9.81 26.72 9.00
CA MET A 120 8.89 26.45 7.89
C MET A 120 8.55 27.74 7.11
N PRO A 121 8.44 27.68 5.77
CA PRO A 121 7.96 28.81 4.99
C PRO A 121 6.47 29.05 5.21
N CYS A 122 6.01 30.28 4.99
CA CYS A 122 4.60 30.61 5.11
C CYS A 122 3.73 29.77 4.16
N HIS A 123 2.64 29.21 4.68
CA HIS A 123 1.66 28.46 3.89
C HIS A 123 0.48 29.34 3.44
N GLY A 124 0.01 29.12 2.22
CA GLY A 124 -1.13 29.83 1.61
C GLY A 124 -0.74 30.89 0.58
N ILE A 125 -1.71 31.71 0.19
CA ILE A 125 -1.55 32.71 -0.89
C ILE A 125 -0.84 33.99 -0.40
N SER A 126 0.03 34.54 -1.23
CA SER A 126 0.72 35.83 -1.00
C SER A 126 0.06 37.01 -1.73
N ILE A 127 -0.82 36.72 -2.69
CA ILE A 127 -1.53 37.71 -3.52
C ILE A 127 -2.99 37.31 -3.60
N GLN A 128 -3.89 38.29 -3.42
CA GLN A 128 -5.32 38.14 -3.62
C GLN A 128 -5.77 39.14 -4.69
N VAL A 129 -6.72 38.74 -5.53
CA VAL A 129 -7.27 39.55 -6.63
C VAL A 129 -8.79 39.66 -6.49
N THR A 130 -9.36 40.82 -6.82
CA THR A 130 -10.80 41.08 -6.82
C THR A 130 -11.21 41.96 -8.00
N ASN A 131 -12.52 42.08 -8.23
CA ASN A 131 -13.17 42.91 -9.26
C ASN A 131 -13.00 42.44 -10.71
N CYS A 132 -12.20 41.40 -10.95
CA CYS A 132 -12.03 40.76 -12.25
C CYS A 132 -12.02 39.22 -12.13
N THR A 133 -12.71 38.69 -11.13
CA THR A 133 -12.84 37.24 -10.93
C THR A 133 -13.58 36.62 -12.11
N VAL A 134 -12.96 35.67 -12.81
CA VAL A 134 -13.60 34.94 -13.90
C VAL A 134 -14.00 33.57 -13.37
N HIS A 135 -15.30 33.35 -13.20
CA HIS A 135 -15.81 32.04 -12.82
C HIS A 135 -15.70 31.04 -13.98
N GLY A 136 -15.33 29.81 -13.67
CA GLY A 136 -15.25 28.74 -14.65
C GLY A 136 -16.61 28.41 -15.26
N GLY A 137 -16.65 28.34 -16.58
CA GLY A 137 -17.78 27.83 -17.35
C GLY A 137 -17.47 26.48 -18.00
N TRP A 138 -18.45 25.58 -17.95
CA TRP A 138 -18.36 24.32 -18.67
C TRP A 138 -18.33 24.57 -20.18
N THR A 139 -17.41 23.91 -20.89
CA THR A 139 -17.54 23.79 -22.34
C THR A 139 -18.79 22.98 -22.71
N ALA A 140 -19.21 23.10 -23.97
CA ALA A 140 -20.13 22.11 -24.52
C ALA A 140 -19.55 20.71 -24.36
N TRP A 141 -20.43 19.72 -24.19
CA TRP A 141 -20.04 18.32 -24.22
C TRP A 141 -19.42 17.97 -25.57
N SER A 142 -18.36 17.15 -25.55
CA SER A 142 -17.87 16.49 -26.75
C SER A 142 -18.97 15.61 -27.37
N ALA A 143 -18.79 15.26 -28.64
CA ALA A 143 -19.51 14.15 -29.22
C ALA A 143 -19.27 12.88 -28.39
N TRP A 144 -20.24 11.95 -28.41
CA TRP A 144 -20.07 10.63 -27.82
C TRP A 144 -18.97 9.86 -28.58
N SER A 145 -18.14 9.13 -27.84
CA SER A 145 -17.20 8.17 -28.40
C SER A 145 -17.95 7.02 -29.10
N ALA A 146 -17.20 6.24 -29.88
CA ALA A 146 -17.63 4.90 -30.23
C ALA A 146 -17.83 4.04 -28.98
N CYS A 147 -18.60 2.96 -29.11
CA CYS A 147 -18.75 1.96 -28.07
C CYS A 147 -17.39 1.29 -27.77
N SER A 148 -17.12 1.01 -26.50
CA SER A 148 -15.88 0.36 -26.05
C SER A 148 -15.62 -1.01 -26.71
N GLN A 149 -16.68 -1.69 -27.14
CA GLN A 149 -16.65 -2.95 -27.87
C GLN A 149 -17.75 -2.97 -28.93
N SER A 150 -17.61 -3.86 -29.92
CA SER A 150 -18.59 -4.05 -31.00
C SER A 150 -19.59 -5.17 -30.73
N CYS A 151 -19.39 -5.99 -29.70
CA CYS A 151 -20.30 -7.04 -29.27
C CYS A 151 -20.49 -6.99 -27.76
N GLY A 152 -21.53 -7.64 -27.25
CA GLY A 152 -21.84 -7.72 -25.82
C GLY A 152 -22.12 -6.35 -25.19
N VAL A 153 -21.95 -6.27 -23.87
CA VAL A 153 -22.16 -5.04 -23.11
C VAL A 153 -21.00 -4.09 -23.39
N ALA A 154 -21.30 -2.92 -23.96
CA ALA A 154 -20.34 -1.87 -24.21
C ALA A 154 -20.84 -0.51 -23.70
N ILE A 155 -19.90 0.42 -23.50
CA ILE A 155 -20.15 1.76 -22.99
C ILE A 155 -19.55 2.77 -23.97
N LYS A 156 -20.24 3.89 -24.18
CA LYS A 156 -19.70 5.08 -24.86
C LYS A 156 -19.57 6.22 -23.86
N THR A 157 -18.59 7.08 -24.08
CA THR A 157 -18.24 8.17 -23.17
C THR A 157 -18.23 9.52 -23.87
N ARG A 158 -18.48 10.59 -23.15
CA ARG A 158 -18.26 11.97 -23.62
C ARG A 158 -17.68 12.81 -22.50
N LYS A 159 -16.96 13.87 -22.86
CA LYS A 159 -16.25 14.73 -21.91
C LYS A 159 -16.54 16.20 -22.15
N ARG A 160 -16.37 17.01 -21.12
CA ARG A 160 -16.36 18.48 -21.19
C ARG A 160 -15.27 19.00 -20.26
N THR A 161 -14.81 20.22 -20.47
CA THR A 161 -13.79 20.83 -19.62
C THR A 161 -14.31 22.13 -19.00
N CYS A 162 -13.71 22.54 -17.88
CA CYS A 162 -14.00 23.83 -17.26
C CYS A 162 -13.14 24.92 -17.90
N GLY A 163 -13.49 25.32 -19.12
CA GLY A 163 -12.63 26.14 -19.96
C GLY A 163 -13.34 27.20 -20.78
N ASN A 164 -14.66 27.36 -20.66
CA ASN A 164 -15.42 28.34 -21.45
C ASN A 164 -16.34 29.20 -20.57
N PRO A 165 -15.79 30.21 -19.86
CA PRO A 165 -14.37 30.58 -19.77
C PRO A 165 -13.61 29.73 -18.73
N ALA A 166 -12.28 29.73 -18.79
CA ALA A 166 -11.44 29.11 -17.76
C ALA A 166 -11.48 29.93 -16.46
N PRO A 167 -11.53 29.30 -15.27
CA PRO A 167 -11.48 30.03 -14.00
C PRO A 167 -10.20 30.84 -13.88
N ALA A 168 -10.31 32.13 -13.54
CA ALA A 168 -9.16 33.01 -13.33
C ALA A 168 -9.39 33.95 -12.13
N HIS A 169 -8.30 34.50 -11.59
CA HIS A 169 -8.31 35.51 -10.52
C HIS A 169 -9.14 35.11 -9.29
N GLY A 170 -9.01 33.86 -8.84
CA GLY A 170 -9.78 33.35 -7.69
C GLY A 170 -11.24 32.99 -8.01
N GLY A 171 -11.61 32.93 -9.28
CA GLY A 171 -12.94 32.48 -9.70
C GLY A 171 -13.20 31.02 -9.35
N ARG A 172 -14.47 30.71 -9.03
CA ARG A 172 -14.95 29.36 -8.73
C ARG A 172 -14.71 28.41 -9.90
N VAL A 173 -14.29 27.19 -9.59
CA VAL A 173 -14.22 26.08 -10.55
C VAL A 173 -15.62 25.55 -10.86
N CYS A 174 -15.76 24.89 -12.00
CA CYS A 174 -17.03 24.32 -12.42
C CYS A 174 -17.45 23.17 -11.51
N VAL A 175 -18.70 23.20 -11.06
CA VAL A 175 -19.28 22.14 -10.22
C VAL A 175 -20.03 21.14 -11.11
N GLY A 176 -19.80 19.85 -10.90
CA GLY A 176 -20.44 18.75 -11.61
C GLY A 176 -19.44 17.80 -12.29
N VAL A 177 -19.96 16.76 -12.95
CA VAL A 177 -19.12 15.76 -13.65
C VAL A 177 -18.58 16.31 -14.97
N ASP A 178 -17.32 16.01 -15.26
CA ASP A 178 -16.61 16.33 -16.50
C ASP A 178 -16.68 15.18 -17.52
N THR A 179 -16.98 13.97 -17.07
CA THR A 179 -17.13 12.77 -17.89
C THR A 179 -18.51 12.13 -17.69
N GLN A 180 -19.12 11.67 -18.78
CA GLN A 180 -20.37 10.91 -18.77
C GLN A 180 -20.24 9.63 -19.56
N GLU A 181 -20.95 8.60 -19.11
CA GLU A 181 -20.94 7.25 -19.67
C GLU A 181 -22.37 6.77 -19.94
N LEU A 182 -22.56 6.02 -21.03
CA LEU A 182 -23.85 5.43 -21.40
C LEU A 182 -23.66 4.06 -22.04
N TYR A 183 -24.53 3.10 -21.71
CA TYR A 183 -24.54 1.80 -22.35
C TYR A 183 -24.92 1.88 -23.84
N CYS A 184 -24.24 1.07 -24.63
CA CYS A 184 -24.59 0.83 -26.03
C CYS A 184 -25.72 -0.20 -26.10
N HIS A 185 -26.81 0.16 -26.78
CA HIS A 185 -28.03 -0.65 -26.81
C HIS A 185 -28.08 -1.65 -27.98
N SER A 186 -27.15 -1.54 -28.94
CA SER A 186 -27.27 -2.19 -30.26
C SER A 186 -26.10 -3.12 -30.60
N ASN A 187 -25.36 -3.60 -29.60
CA ASN A 187 -24.27 -4.54 -29.84
C ASN A 187 -24.80 -5.98 -29.93
N PRO A 188 -24.44 -6.75 -30.97
CA PRO A 188 -24.77 -8.17 -31.04
C PRO A 188 -24.10 -8.94 -29.89
N PRO A 189 -24.62 -10.11 -29.47
CA PRO A 189 -23.92 -11.00 -28.55
C PRO A 189 -22.52 -11.33 -29.05
N CYS A 190 -21.54 -11.39 -28.14
CA CYS A 190 -20.19 -11.80 -28.54
C CYS A 190 -20.19 -13.28 -28.94
N PRO A 191 -19.41 -13.66 -29.97
CA PRO A 191 -19.29 -15.05 -30.38
C PRO A 191 -18.75 -15.88 -29.20
N THR A 192 -19.52 -16.86 -28.76
CA THR A 192 -19.07 -17.84 -27.77
C THR A 192 -18.06 -18.76 -28.44
N ALA A 193 -16.88 -18.91 -27.83
CA ALA A 193 -15.90 -19.92 -28.20
C ALA A 193 -16.39 -21.32 -27.78
N SER A 194 -17.54 -21.75 -28.31
CA SER A 194 -18.10 -23.07 -28.05
C SER A 194 -17.72 -24.01 -29.19
N SER A 195 -16.43 -24.34 -29.31
CA SER A 195 -16.13 -25.70 -29.76
C SER A 195 -16.55 -26.63 -28.63
N PRO A 196 -17.35 -27.67 -28.90
CA PRO A 196 -17.69 -28.64 -27.86
C PRO A 196 -16.40 -29.22 -27.31
N ILE A 197 -16.25 -29.13 -25.98
CA ILE A 197 -15.12 -29.73 -25.26
C ILE A 197 -15.15 -31.23 -25.54
N LYS A 198 -14.03 -31.76 -26.02
CA LYS A 198 -13.89 -33.19 -26.31
C LYS A 198 -13.35 -33.93 -25.09
N ASP A 199 -14.15 -34.82 -24.53
CA ASP A 199 -13.73 -35.72 -23.45
C ASP A 199 -12.82 -36.84 -23.97
N GLY A 200 -11.98 -37.37 -23.08
CA GLY A 200 -11.05 -38.45 -23.38
C GLY A 200 -11.74 -39.81 -23.56
N GLY A 201 -11.30 -40.58 -24.56
CA GLY A 201 -11.74 -41.95 -24.83
C GLY A 201 -10.59 -42.96 -24.76
N TRP A 202 -10.89 -44.14 -24.24
CA TRP A 202 -9.92 -45.24 -24.17
C TRP A 202 -9.56 -45.77 -25.56
N SER A 203 -8.28 -45.99 -25.80
CA SER A 203 -7.78 -46.83 -26.88
C SER A 203 -8.25 -48.28 -26.72
N ALA A 204 -8.12 -49.06 -27.78
CA ALA A 204 -8.19 -50.51 -27.65
C ALA A 204 -7.13 -51.01 -26.66
N TRP A 205 -7.45 -52.10 -25.95
CA TRP A 205 -6.48 -52.79 -25.10
C TRP A 205 -5.34 -53.37 -25.92
N SER A 206 -4.12 -53.33 -25.36
CA SER A 206 -2.99 -54.11 -25.85
C SER A 206 -3.31 -55.61 -25.75
N PRO A 207 -2.59 -56.45 -26.51
CA PRO A 207 -2.54 -57.88 -26.22
C PRO A 207 -2.09 -58.13 -24.78
N TRP A 208 -2.52 -59.25 -24.21
CA TRP A 208 -2.03 -59.73 -22.92
C TRP A 208 -0.53 -60.03 -23.00
N SER A 209 0.21 -59.69 -21.94
CA SER A 209 1.59 -60.11 -21.75
C SER A 209 1.68 -61.63 -21.59
N GLU A 210 2.90 -62.16 -21.70
CA GLU A 210 3.16 -63.52 -21.23
C GLU A 210 2.89 -63.64 -19.73
N CYS A 211 2.58 -64.86 -19.29
CA CYS A 211 2.35 -65.15 -17.88
C CYS A 211 3.66 -65.04 -17.10
N SER A 212 3.64 -64.39 -15.94
CA SER A 212 4.82 -64.21 -15.09
C SER A 212 5.42 -65.52 -14.55
N ALA A 213 4.62 -66.59 -14.48
CA ALA A 213 5.07 -67.93 -14.10
C ALA A 213 4.57 -68.97 -15.11
N ARG A 214 5.35 -70.04 -15.33
CA ARG A 214 4.96 -71.15 -16.23
C ARG A 214 4.05 -72.17 -15.57
N CYS A 215 4.06 -72.25 -14.24
CA CYS A 215 3.25 -73.15 -13.42
C CYS A 215 3.25 -72.60 -11.98
N GLY A 216 2.34 -73.10 -11.14
CA GLY A 216 2.23 -72.69 -9.73
C GLY A 216 1.52 -71.36 -9.50
N GLY A 217 0.88 -70.80 -10.53
CA GLY A 217 0.19 -69.51 -10.50
C GLY A 217 1.09 -68.33 -10.89
N GLY A 218 0.61 -67.52 -11.82
CA GLY A 218 1.20 -66.26 -12.25
C GLY A 218 0.13 -65.25 -12.69
N TYR A 219 0.55 -64.11 -13.20
CA TYR A 219 -0.34 -63.08 -13.74
C TYR A 219 0.15 -62.59 -15.10
N ARG A 220 -0.79 -62.17 -15.94
CA ARG A 220 -0.54 -61.45 -17.18
C ARG A 220 -1.21 -60.08 -17.13
N THR A 221 -0.68 -59.15 -17.92
CA THR A 221 -1.11 -57.74 -17.90
C THR A 221 -1.43 -57.25 -19.30
N ARG A 222 -2.37 -56.31 -19.41
CA ARG A 222 -2.61 -55.54 -20.63
C ARG A 222 -2.83 -54.08 -20.30
N THR A 223 -2.60 -53.21 -21.27
CA THR A 223 -2.64 -51.75 -21.09
C THR A 223 -3.47 -51.05 -22.18
N ARG A 224 -4.01 -49.87 -21.87
CA ARG A 224 -4.72 -48.98 -22.81
C ARG A 224 -4.40 -47.52 -22.47
N LYS A 225 -4.57 -46.62 -23.43
CA LYS A 225 -4.27 -45.18 -23.29
C LYS A 225 -5.53 -44.34 -23.45
N CYS A 226 -5.56 -43.17 -22.81
CA CYS A 226 -6.66 -42.21 -22.95
C CYS A 226 -6.37 -41.23 -24.11
N ASP A 227 -6.33 -41.74 -25.33
CA ASP A 227 -5.92 -40.99 -26.52
C ASP A 227 -6.85 -41.16 -27.73
N ASN A 228 -7.97 -41.89 -27.57
CA ASN A 228 -8.90 -42.18 -28.65
C ASN A 228 -10.35 -41.81 -28.32
N PRO A 229 -10.68 -40.50 -28.26
CA PRO A 229 -9.81 -39.35 -28.49
C PRO A 229 -9.05 -38.88 -27.23
N ALA A 230 -7.99 -38.09 -27.38
CA ALA A 230 -7.35 -37.43 -26.25
C ALA A 230 -8.26 -36.31 -25.67
N PRO A 231 -8.29 -36.11 -24.34
CA PRO A 231 -9.07 -35.04 -23.71
C PRO A 231 -8.55 -33.66 -24.12
N GLN A 232 -9.46 -32.72 -24.36
CA GLN A 232 -9.11 -31.37 -24.80
C GLN A 232 -8.82 -30.43 -23.61
N PRO A 233 -7.59 -29.90 -23.45
CA PRO A 233 -7.31 -28.89 -22.45
C PRO A 233 -7.59 -27.46 -22.99
N PRO A 234 -8.20 -26.56 -22.16
CA PRO A 234 -8.76 -26.80 -20.84
C PRO A 234 -10.22 -27.31 -20.92
N GLY A 235 -10.57 -28.28 -20.06
CA GLY A 235 -11.96 -28.62 -19.75
C GLY A 235 -12.44 -30.02 -20.12
N GLY A 236 -11.73 -30.77 -20.98
CA GLY A 236 -12.09 -32.16 -21.32
C GLY A 236 -11.86 -33.11 -20.16
N LEU A 237 -12.80 -34.03 -19.95
CA LEU A 237 -12.71 -35.04 -18.89
C LEU A 237 -11.71 -36.15 -19.25
N GLU A 238 -10.92 -36.58 -18.26
CA GLU A 238 -10.05 -37.76 -18.37
C GLU A 238 -10.87 -39.06 -18.43
N CYS A 239 -10.27 -40.12 -18.97
CA CYS A 239 -10.97 -41.41 -19.15
C CYS A 239 -11.25 -42.10 -17.79
N PRO A 240 -12.50 -42.54 -17.54
CA PRO A 240 -12.83 -43.24 -16.30
C PRO A 240 -12.27 -44.68 -16.27
N GLY A 241 -11.65 -45.06 -15.15
CA GLY A 241 -11.10 -46.39 -14.90
C GLY A 241 -9.56 -46.46 -15.01
N CYS A 242 -9.01 -47.67 -14.90
CA CYS A 242 -7.55 -47.88 -14.99
C CYS A 242 -7.10 -48.12 -16.43
N GLY A 243 -5.88 -47.67 -16.76
CA GLY A 243 -5.20 -47.95 -18.02
C GLY A 243 -4.45 -49.29 -18.04
N VAL A 244 -4.53 -50.08 -16.97
CA VAL A 244 -3.85 -51.36 -16.79
C VAL A 244 -4.82 -52.38 -16.20
N GLU A 245 -4.75 -53.61 -16.66
CA GLU A 245 -5.56 -54.74 -16.17
C GLU A 245 -4.67 -55.97 -15.96
N TYR A 246 -5.04 -56.78 -14.96
CA TYR A 246 -4.34 -57.98 -14.53
C TYR A 246 -5.27 -59.19 -14.62
N GLU A 247 -4.72 -60.34 -15.01
CA GLU A 247 -5.44 -61.62 -15.04
C GLU A 247 -4.51 -62.75 -14.58
N GLU A 248 -5.05 -63.66 -13.78
CA GLU A 248 -4.32 -64.85 -13.32
C GLU A 248 -4.14 -65.87 -14.45
N CYS A 249 -3.00 -66.55 -14.47
CA CYS A 249 -2.67 -67.56 -15.46
C CYS A 249 -1.79 -68.67 -14.87
N ASN A 250 -1.75 -69.83 -15.55
CA ASN A 250 -0.91 -70.97 -15.19
C ASN A 250 -1.04 -71.46 -13.74
N SER A 251 -2.28 -71.59 -13.25
CA SER A 251 -2.61 -72.10 -11.91
C SER A 251 -2.33 -73.60 -11.71
N ALA A 252 -1.95 -74.32 -12.76
CA ALA A 252 -1.58 -75.73 -12.66
C ALA A 252 -0.28 -75.89 -11.83
N PRO A 253 -0.20 -76.88 -10.92
CA PRO A 253 1.00 -77.12 -10.13
C PRO A 253 2.19 -77.51 -11.02
N CYS A 254 3.39 -77.11 -10.60
CA CYS A 254 4.63 -77.51 -11.28
C CYS A 254 4.90 -79.00 -11.09
N VAL A 255 5.38 -79.67 -12.14
CA VAL A 255 5.77 -81.10 -12.06
C VAL A 255 7.10 -81.22 -11.31
N GLU A 256 7.07 -81.81 -10.11
CA GLU A 256 8.29 -82.18 -9.38
C GLU A 256 9.01 -83.33 -10.09
N SER A 257 10.25 -83.13 -10.55
CA SER A 257 11.06 -84.22 -11.09
C SER A 257 11.93 -84.86 -10.00
N LYS A 258 11.44 -85.95 -9.39
CA LYS A 258 12.23 -86.72 -8.41
C LYS A 258 13.24 -87.61 -9.15
N LYS A 259 14.51 -87.23 -9.16
CA LYS A 259 15.59 -88.08 -9.68
C LYS A 259 16.07 -89.03 -8.58
N LEU A 260 15.75 -90.30 -8.79
CA LEU A 260 16.19 -91.42 -7.98
C LEU A 260 17.59 -91.85 -8.41
N SER A 261 18.57 -91.89 -7.51
CA SER A 261 19.90 -92.43 -7.83
C SER A 261 19.84 -93.96 -7.98
N ALA A 262 20.79 -94.54 -8.72
CA ALA A 262 20.87 -96.00 -8.87
C ALA A 262 21.10 -96.67 -7.51
N TRP A 263 20.48 -97.84 -7.33
CA TRP A 263 20.63 -98.65 -6.11
C TRP A 263 22.09 -99.08 -5.90
N THR A 264 22.54 -99.11 -4.65
CA THR A 264 23.83 -99.72 -4.31
C THR A 264 23.82 -101.24 -4.56
N ALA A 265 25.01 -101.85 -4.68
CA ALA A 265 25.15 -103.30 -4.76
C ALA A 265 24.65 -103.98 -3.47
N TRP A 266 24.23 -105.24 -3.59
CA TRP A 266 23.75 -106.04 -2.47
C TRP A 266 24.90 -106.40 -1.51
N VAL A 267 24.70 -106.14 -0.22
CA VAL A 267 25.64 -106.53 0.84
C VAL A 267 25.01 -107.64 1.70
N PRO A 268 25.71 -108.76 1.96
CA PRO A 268 25.22 -109.83 2.82
C PRO A 268 25.28 -109.44 4.30
N MET A 269 24.18 -109.69 5.00
CA MET A 269 24.13 -109.66 6.46
C MET A 269 24.62 -111.03 6.97
N GLY A 270 25.67 -111.06 7.80
CA GLY A 270 26.41 -112.30 8.10
C GLY A 270 25.69 -113.34 8.98
N ASN A 271 26.03 -114.62 8.72
CA ASN A 271 25.79 -115.89 9.42
C ASN A 271 24.34 -116.29 9.77
N GLY A 272 23.65 -116.89 8.78
CA GLY A 272 22.65 -117.94 9.03
C GLY A 272 21.35 -117.81 8.26
N ASP A 273 20.99 -116.61 7.81
CA ASP A 273 19.87 -116.34 6.90
C ASP A 273 20.27 -115.34 5.81
N PHE A 274 19.85 -115.61 4.56
CA PHE A 274 20.24 -114.92 3.33
C PHE A 274 19.55 -113.55 3.13
N ALA A 275 19.69 -112.61 4.06
CA ALA A 275 19.20 -111.24 3.87
C ALA A 275 20.27 -110.35 3.20
N LEU A 276 19.92 -109.77 2.04
CA LEU A 276 20.74 -108.75 1.35
C LEU A 276 20.08 -107.36 1.54
N LEU A 277 20.87 -106.32 1.79
CA LEU A 277 20.39 -104.92 1.80
C LEU A 277 21.02 -104.12 0.65
N LYS A 278 20.25 -103.20 0.07
CA LYS A 278 20.71 -102.12 -0.81
C LYS A 278 19.93 -100.83 -0.50
N VAL A 279 20.54 -99.67 -0.71
CA VAL A 279 19.95 -98.35 -0.41
C VAL A 279 19.96 -97.49 -1.67
N MET A 280 18.97 -96.60 -1.82
CA MET A 280 18.99 -95.53 -2.83
C MET A 280 18.75 -94.18 -2.16
N ARG A 281 19.24 -93.10 -2.77
CA ARG A 281 19.04 -91.74 -2.26
C ARG A 281 18.04 -91.00 -3.15
N LEU A 282 17.02 -90.42 -2.53
CA LEU A 282 16.07 -89.53 -3.21
C LEU A 282 16.66 -88.11 -3.21
N HIS A 283 16.87 -87.53 -4.39
CA HIS A 283 17.15 -86.11 -4.53
C HIS A 283 15.88 -85.39 -4.97
N LEU A 284 15.42 -84.43 -4.16
CA LEU A 284 14.31 -83.52 -4.47
C LEU A 284 14.92 -82.22 -5.04
N PHE A 285 14.45 -81.80 -6.22
CA PHE A 285 14.77 -80.52 -6.87
C PHE A 285 13.48 -79.80 -7.22
#